data_AF-A0AAV7WBF4-F1
#
_entry.id   AF-A0AAV7WBF4-F1
#
_cell.length_a   1.000
_cell.length_b   1.000
_cell.length_c   1.000
_cell.angle_alpha   90.00
_cell.angle_beta   90.00
_cell.angle_gamma   90.00
#
_symmetry.space_group_name_H-M   'P 1'
#
loop_
_entity.id
_entity.type
_entity.pdbx_description
1 polymer ?
#
loop_
_entity_poly.entity_id
_entity_poly.type
_entity_poly.pdbx_seq_one_letter_code
_entity_poly.pdbx_strand_id
1 'polypeptide(L)'
;MCDNLLHLPEVVTQITNAMTNFLELNDTLDISISTLWDTLKAITREELIVISAVDNKRHREKRKHLSRKVRELKNMHQCMGTLRIWSQLKARRKERAGLDLDRAEYASLRLHYSFYIGYNKCGCLLANRLSAQQQSRKGGVGEALTFHGLRSYGDAFVEHPLSKQGSSTTESLPLFRHKIGNGRLGLDE
;
A
#
# COMPACT_ATOMS: atom_id res chain seq x y z
N MET A 1 4.44 6.94 -2.75
CA MET A 1 5.48 6.09 -2.13
C MET A 1 6.07 5.37 -3.31
N CYS A 2 6.94 6.09 -4.02
CA CYS A 2 7.38 5.74 -5.38
C CYS A 2 8.91 5.78 -5.50
N ASP A 3 9.61 5.84 -4.36
CA ASP A 3 11.03 5.57 -4.34
C ASP A 3 11.17 4.05 -4.21
N ASN A 4 11.63 3.39 -5.27
CA ASN A 4 11.96 1.98 -5.20
C ASN A 4 13.00 1.80 -4.09
N LEU A 5 12.63 1.15 -2.98
CA LEU A 5 13.51 0.90 -1.84
C LEU A 5 14.88 0.33 -2.28
N LEU A 6 14.87 -0.48 -3.34
CA LEU A 6 16.03 -1.16 -3.91
C LEU A 6 16.99 -0.23 -4.70
N HIS A 7 16.63 1.03 -4.96
CA HIS A 7 17.54 2.02 -5.54
C HIS A 7 18.33 2.79 -4.48
N LEU A 8 17.97 2.67 -3.20
CA LEU A 8 18.72 3.30 -2.12
C LEU A 8 19.98 2.45 -1.82
N PRO A 9 21.19 3.01 -1.97
CA PRO A 9 22.41 2.25 -1.76
C PRO A 9 22.53 1.71 -0.32
N GLU A 10 21.99 2.45 0.66
CA GLU A 10 21.93 2.02 2.06
C GLU A 10 21.08 0.76 2.28
N VAL A 11 19.98 0.62 1.55
CA VAL A 11 19.10 -0.55 1.64
C VAL A 11 19.78 -1.75 0.98
N VAL A 12 20.43 -1.53 -0.16
CA VAL A 12 21.19 -2.57 -0.86
C VAL A 12 22.31 -3.09 0.03
N THR A 13 23.09 -2.21 0.67
CA THR A 13 24.18 -2.64 1.55
C THR A 13 23.68 -3.39 2.78
N GLN A 14 22.57 -2.97 3.39
CA GLN A 14 21.96 -3.69 4.51
C GLN A 14 21.56 -5.12 4.10
N ILE A 15 20.89 -5.27 2.96
CA ILE A 15 20.46 -6.58 2.47
C ILE A 15 21.67 -7.44 2.11
N THR A 16 22.67 -6.91 1.41
CA THR A 16 23.87 -7.68 1.04
C THR A 16 24.66 -8.13 2.26
N ASN A 17 24.73 -7.29 3.30
CA ASN A 17 25.39 -7.66 4.56
C ASN A 17 24.62 -8.76 5.29
N ALA A 18 23.28 -8.68 5.33
CA ALA A 18 22.46 -9.75 5.93
C ALA A 18 22.63 -11.07 5.18
N MET A 19 22.67 -11.04 3.85
CA MET A 19 22.86 -12.22 3.02
C MET A 19 24.25 -12.84 3.18
N THR A 20 25.31 -12.02 3.19
CA THR A 20 26.69 -12.49 3.38
C THR A 20 26.90 -13.08 4.76
N ASN A 21 26.44 -12.40 5.82
CA ASN A 21 26.48 -12.93 7.18
C ASN A 21 25.75 -14.27 7.30
N PHE A 22 24.58 -14.41 6.66
CA PHE A 22 23.86 -15.68 6.67
C PHE A 22 24.64 -16.80 5.99
N LEU A 23 25.22 -16.53 4.82
CA LEU A 23 26.00 -17.52 4.08
C LEU A 23 27.26 -17.91 4.87
N GLU A 24 28.02 -16.96 5.40
CA GLU A 24 29.23 -17.23 6.19
C GLU A 24 28.95 -18.10 7.43
N LEU A 25 27.81 -17.91 8.09
CA LEU A 25 27.43 -18.68 9.28
C LEU A 25 26.90 -20.09 8.96
N ASN A 26 26.40 -20.32 7.74
CA ASN A 26 25.69 -21.54 7.38
C ASN A 26 26.36 -22.32 6.25
N ASP A 27 27.53 -21.89 5.74
CA ASP A 27 28.31 -22.62 4.74
C ASP A 27 29.04 -23.82 5.38
N THR A 28 28.26 -24.81 5.79
CA THR A 28 28.71 -26.08 6.37
C THR A 28 28.29 -27.25 5.48
N LEU A 29 29.13 -28.28 5.40
CA LEU A 29 28.98 -29.41 4.47
C LEU A 29 27.69 -30.24 4.66
N ASP A 30 27.00 -30.11 5.80
CA ASP A 30 25.81 -30.89 6.14
C ASP A 30 24.49 -30.28 5.62
N ILE A 31 24.48 -29.04 5.13
CA ILE A 31 23.25 -28.35 4.75
C ILE A 31 22.96 -28.51 3.26
N SER A 32 21.75 -28.95 2.93
CA SER A 32 21.32 -29.02 1.54
C SER A 32 21.18 -27.62 0.92
N ILE A 33 21.63 -27.46 -0.33
CA ILE A 33 21.55 -26.21 -1.08
C ILE A 33 20.11 -25.68 -1.17
N SER A 34 19.11 -26.58 -1.25
CA SER A 34 17.69 -26.19 -1.27
C SER A 34 17.28 -25.52 0.04
N THR A 35 17.69 -26.09 1.17
CA THR A 35 17.40 -25.53 2.50
C THR A 35 18.09 -24.18 2.67
N LEU A 36 19.34 -24.05 2.24
CA LEU A 36 20.10 -22.80 2.28
C LEU A 36 19.41 -21.71 1.43
N TRP A 37 18.92 -22.05 0.24
CA TRP A 37 18.22 -21.11 -0.63
C TRP A 37 16.86 -20.68 -0.07
N ASP A 38 16.09 -21.62 0.49
CA ASP A 38 14.77 -21.30 1.06
C ASP A 38 14.88 -20.41 2.30
N THR A 39 15.86 -20.68 3.16
CA THR A 39 16.14 -19.86 4.35
C THR A 39 16.70 -18.49 3.97
N LEU A 40 17.61 -18.40 3.00
CA LEU A 40 18.11 -17.12 2.49
C LEU A 40 16.98 -16.25 1.94
N LYS A 41 16.05 -16.81 1.15
CA LYS A 41 14.87 -16.08 0.67
C LYS A 41 13.99 -15.56 1.82
N ALA A 42 13.82 -16.36 2.87
CA ALA A 42 13.04 -15.96 4.04
C ALA A 42 13.67 -14.77 4.76
N ILE A 43 14.98 -14.81 4.98
CA ILE A 43 15.76 -13.73 5.62
C ILE A 43 15.69 -12.46 4.78
N THR A 44 15.98 -12.55 3.48
CA THR A 44 15.91 -11.38 2.58
C THR A 44 14.52 -10.76 2.57
N ARG A 45 13.46 -11.58 2.62
CA ARG A 45 12.09 -11.08 2.71
C ARG A 45 11.82 -10.40 4.05
N GLU A 46 12.30 -10.97 5.16
CA GLU A 46 12.15 -10.39 6.50
C GLU A 46 12.83 -9.02 6.59
N GLU A 47 14.07 -8.91 6.12
CA GLU A 47 14.80 -7.63 6.07
C GLU A 47 14.04 -6.59 5.25
N LEU A 48 13.54 -6.96 4.06
CA LEU A 48 12.71 -6.05 3.25
C LEU A 48 11.44 -5.60 3.98
N ILE A 49 10.80 -6.49 4.74
CA ILE A 49 9.64 -6.14 5.55
C ILE A 49 10.03 -5.14 6.64
N VAL A 50 11.12 -5.37 7.37
CA VAL A 50 11.60 -4.48 8.43
C VAL A 50 11.93 -3.09 7.86
N ILE A 51 12.72 -3.02 6.80
CA ILE A 51 13.11 -1.76 6.16
C ILE A 51 11.86 -1.01 5.68
N SER A 52 10.93 -1.70 5.02
CA SER A 52 9.68 -1.08 4.57
C SER A 52 8.81 -0.57 5.72
N ALA A 53 8.79 -1.27 6.86
CA ALA A 53 8.04 -0.85 8.05
C ALA A 53 8.63 0.42 8.68
N VAL A 54 9.96 0.50 8.77
CA VAL A 54 10.68 1.70 9.25
C VAL A 54 10.42 2.89 8.34
N ASP A 55 10.54 2.70 7.04
CA ASP A 55 10.31 3.76 6.06
C ASP A 55 8.85 4.27 6.10
N ASN A 56 7.89 3.35 6.17
CA ASN A 56 6.48 3.69 6.36
C ASN A 56 6.23 4.52 7.62
N LYS A 57 6.89 4.16 8.74
CA LYS A 57 6.81 4.91 10.00
C LYS A 57 7.39 6.32 9.82
N ARG A 58 8.57 6.46 9.21
CA ARG A 58 9.22 7.74 8.91
C ARG A 58 8.32 8.65 8.06
N HIS A 59 7.73 8.11 6.99
CA HIS A 59 6.80 8.86 6.14
C HIS A 59 5.52 9.28 6.88
N ARG A 60 4.99 8.44 7.77
CA ARG A 60 3.83 8.77 8.61
C ARG A 60 4.16 9.90 9.59
N GLU A 61 5.33 9.85 10.21
CA GLU A 61 5.81 10.89 11.13
C GLU A 61 6.04 12.22 10.40
N LYS A 62 6.68 12.20 9.23
CA LYS A 62 6.86 13.39 8.38
C LYS A 62 5.52 14.06 8.05
N ARG A 63 4.50 13.27 7.71
CA ARG A 63 3.14 13.78 7.43
C ARG A 63 2.46 14.37 8.66
N LYS A 64 2.55 13.71 9.81
CA LYS A 64 2.03 14.25 11.08
C LYS A 64 2.70 15.57 11.43
N HIS A 65 4.02 15.62 11.29
CA HIS A 65 4.82 16.81 11.56
C HIS A 65 4.44 17.99 10.64
N LEU A 66 4.33 17.76 9.33
CA LEU A 66 3.87 18.78 8.38
C LEU A 66 2.43 19.23 8.65
N SER A 67 1.54 18.30 9.00
CA SER A 67 0.15 18.63 9.33
C SER A 67 0.05 19.52 10.58
N ARG A 68 0.86 19.26 11.60
CA ARG A 68 0.96 20.09 12.79
C ARG A 68 1.50 21.48 12.45
N LYS A 69 2.61 21.56 11.71
CA LYS A 69 3.20 22.85 11.26
C LYS A 69 2.23 23.69 10.42
N VAL A 70 1.47 23.06 9.52
CA VAL A 70 0.44 23.76 8.72
C VAL A 70 -0.67 24.30 9.62
N ARG A 71 -1.06 23.59 10.68
CA ARG A 71 -2.05 24.05 11.65
C ARG A 71 -1.53 25.24 12.46
N GLU A 72 -0.32 25.15 12.98
CA GLU A 72 0.35 26.24 13.71
C GLU A 72 0.48 27.50 12.86
N LEU A 73 0.98 27.37 11.63
CA LEU A 73 1.10 28.50 10.68
C LEU A 73 -0.25 29.09 10.30
N LYS A 74 -1.31 28.27 10.20
CA LYS A 74 -2.67 28.76 9.94
C LYS A 74 -3.18 29.60 11.10
N ASN A 75 -2.97 29.15 12.34
CA ASN A 75 -3.37 29.89 13.53
C ASN A 75 -2.58 31.20 13.66
N MET A 76 -1.26 31.17 13.48
CA MET A 76 -0.43 32.38 13.49
C MET A 76 -0.82 33.38 12.40
N HIS A 77 -1.17 32.90 11.20
CA HIS A 77 -1.66 33.76 10.13
C HIS A 77 -3.01 34.41 10.48
N GLN A 78 -3.91 33.69 11.15
CA GLN A 78 -5.19 34.24 11.61
C GLN A 78 -4.99 35.36 12.65
N CYS A 79 -3.97 35.24 13.50
CA CYS A 79 -3.68 36.26 14.53
C CYS A 79 -2.87 37.46 13.99
N MET A 80 -1.86 37.23 13.13
CA MET A 80 -0.89 38.27 12.73
C MET A 80 -1.06 38.79 11.30
N GLY A 81 -1.77 38.08 10.42
CA GLY A 81 -2.03 38.50 9.04
C GLY A 81 -0.79 38.73 8.15
N THR A 82 0.40 38.27 8.55
CA THR A 82 1.65 38.66 7.89
C THR A 82 1.91 37.86 6.60
N LEU A 83 2.31 38.56 5.52
CA LEU A 83 2.63 37.96 4.22
C LEU A 83 3.72 36.87 4.27
N ARG A 84 4.71 37.03 5.16
CA ARG A 84 5.77 36.04 5.39
C ARG A 84 5.21 34.69 5.87
N ILE A 85 4.24 34.72 6.79
CA ILE A 85 3.59 33.53 7.34
C ILE A 85 2.74 32.86 6.25
N TRP A 86 2.06 33.64 5.42
CA TRP A 86 1.29 33.13 4.28
C TRP A 86 2.17 32.39 3.26
N SER A 87 3.32 32.95 2.91
CA SER A 87 4.27 32.31 2.00
C SER A 87 4.77 30.97 2.56
N GLN A 88 5.14 30.92 3.85
CA GLN A 88 5.54 29.69 4.52
C GLN A 88 4.40 28.65 4.57
N LEU A 89 3.18 29.09 4.86
CA LEU A 89 2.00 28.23 4.86
C LEU A 89 1.73 27.63 3.48
N LYS A 90 1.85 28.42 2.41
CA LYS A 90 1.71 27.96 1.03
C LYS A 90 2.76 26.92 0.67
N ALA A 91 4.03 27.14 1.03
CA ALA A 91 5.11 26.19 0.82
C ALA A 91 4.86 24.86 1.55
N ARG A 92 4.50 24.90 2.85
CA ARG A 92 4.22 23.70 3.64
C ARG A 92 2.98 22.94 3.18
N ARG A 93 1.96 23.64 2.67
CA ARG A 93 0.79 23.00 2.03
C ARG A 93 1.18 22.28 0.76
N LYS A 94 2.04 22.88 -0.08
CA LYS A 94 2.56 22.25 -1.30
C LYS A 94 3.35 20.97 -0.97
N GLU A 95 4.26 21.04 0.00
CA GLU A 95 5.02 19.86 0.46
C GLU A 95 4.11 18.73 0.94
N ARG A 96 3.07 19.07 1.72
CA ARG A 96 2.08 18.09 2.17
C ARG A 96 1.28 17.50 1.01
N ALA A 97 0.83 18.33 0.07
CA ALA A 97 0.08 17.88 -1.09
C ALA A 97 0.90 16.90 -1.95
N GLY A 98 2.21 17.10 -2.08
CA GLY A 98 3.10 16.13 -2.72
C GLY A 98 3.06 14.75 -2.04
N LEU A 99 3.19 14.71 -0.71
CA LEU A 99 3.11 13.44 0.04
C LEU A 99 1.73 12.77 -0.01
N ASP A 100 0.67 13.54 -0.18
CA ASP A 100 -0.69 13.04 -0.33
C ASP A 100 -0.91 12.50 -1.77
N LEU A 101 -0.33 13.15 -2.79
CA LEU A 101 -0.32 12.67 -4.18
C LEU A 101 0.41 11.33 -4.29
N ASP A 102 1.62 11.24 -3.73
CA ASP A 102 2.42 10.01 -3.66
C ASP A 102 1.63 8.83 -3.06
N ARG A 103 0.75 9.11 -2.10
CA ARG A 103 -0.09 8.10 -1.46
C ARG A 103 -1.25 7.69 -2.37
N ALA A 104 -1.88 8.66 -3.04
CA ALA A 104 -2.95 8.41 -3.98
C ALA A 104 -2.47 7.55 -5.16
N GLU A 105 -1.28 7.85 -5.70
CA GLU A 105 -0.64 7.06 -6.74
C GLU A 105 -0.39 5.62 -6.29
N TYR A 106 0.21 5.43 -5.11
CA TYR A 106 0.44 4.10 -4.55
C TYR A 106 -0.88 3.32 -4.35
N ALA A 107 -1.92 3.99 -3.84
CA ALA A 107 -3.24 3.37 -3.67
C ALA A 107 -3.84 2.94 -5.03
N SER A 108 -3.71 3.78 -6.06
CA SER A 108 -4.12 3.46 -7.43
C SER A 108 -3.38 2.24 -7.96
N LEU A 109 -2.05 2.22 -7.86
CA LEU A 109 -1.23 1.07 -8.28
C LEU A 109 -1.60 -0.21 -7.54
N ARG A 110 -1.87 -0.14 -6.23
CA ARG A 110 -2.29 -1.29 -5.44
C ARG A 110 -3.64 -1.85 -5.89
N LEU A 111 -4.59 -0.99 -6.21
CA LEU A 111 -5.88 -1.40 -6.76
C LEU A 111 -5.70 -2.09 -8.11
N HIS A 112 -4.92 -1.50 -9.02
CA HIS A 112 -4.56 -2.15 -10.28
C HIS A 112 -3.92 -3.52 -10.06
N TYR A 113 -2.96 -3.63 -9.15
CA TYR A 113 -2.29 -4.89 -8.85
C TYR A 113 -3.25 -5.96 -8.31
N SER A 114 -4.16 -5.60 -7.39
CA SER A 114 -5.18 -6.53 -6.88
C SER A 114 -6.10 -7.07 -7.98
N PHE A 115 -6.41 -6.23 -8.97
CA PHE A 115 -7.16 -6.63 -10.16
C PHE A 115 -6.37 -7.63 -11.03
N TYR A 116 -5.04 -7.55 -11.09
CA TYR A 116 -4.24 -8.47 -11.91
C TYR A 116 -3.93 -9.83 -11.25
N ILE A 117 -3.91 -9.90 -9.91
CA ILE A 117 -3.65 -11.17 -9.20
C ILE A 117 -4.90 -12.03 -9.10
N GLY A 118 -6.07 -11.41 -8.84
CA GLY A 118 -7.29 -12.13 -8.50
C GLY A 118 -8.04 -12.76 -9.68
N TYR A 119 -7.70 -12.44 -10.92
CA TYR A 119 -8.46 -12.83 -12.10
C TYR A 119 -7.72 -13.79 -13.02
N ASN A 120 -8.50 -14.62 -13.75
CA ASN A 120 -7.99 -15.33 -14.91
C ASN A 120 -7.51 -14.32 -15.97
N LYS A 121 -6.19 -14.06 -15.99
CA LYS A 121 -5.55 -13.08 -16.89
C LYS A 121 -5.97 -13.28 -18.34
N CYS A 122 -6.02 -14.53 -18.80
CA CYS A 122 -6.43 -14.88 -20.16
C CYS A 122 -7.91 -14.58 -20.40
N GLY A 123 -8.78 -14.89 -19.42
CA GLY A 123 -10.22 -14.61 -19.48
C GLY A 123 -10.53 -13.11 -19.52
N CYS A 124 -9.86 -12.30 -18.70
CA CYS A 124 -10.01 -10.84 -18.72
C CYS A 124 -9.48 -10.22 -20.02
N LEU A 125 -8.34 -10.67 -20.52
CA LEU A 125 -7.82 -10.21 -21.82
C LEU A 125 -8.77 -10.57 -22.97
N LEU A 126 -9.35 -11.78 -22.95
CA LEU A 126 -10.33 -12.21 -23.92
C LEU A 126 -11.62 -11.38 -23.82
N ALA A 127 -12.15 -11.19 -22.61
CA ALA A 127 -13.32 -10.34 -22.37
C ALA A 127 -13.09 -8.91 -22.87
N ASN A 128 -11.93 -8.31 -22.56
CA ASN A 128 -11.57 -6.98 -23.04
C ASN A 128 -11.48 -6.92 -24.58
N ARG A 129 -10.87 -7.92 -25.22
CA ARG A 129 -10.83 -8.02 -26.69
C ARG A 129 -12.22 -8.18 -27.29
N LEU A 130 -13.06 -9.01 -26.70
CA LEU A 130 -14.44 -9.23 -27.13
C LEU A 130 -15.28 -7.96 -26.96
N SER A 131 -15.17 -7.25 -25.84
CA SER A 131 -15.86 -5.98 -25.62
C SER A 131 -15.41 -4.90 -26.61
N ALA A 132 -14.10 -4.79 -26.88
CA ALA A 132 -13.58 -3.88 -27.90
C ALA A 132 -14.08 -4.25 -29.31
N GLN A 133 -14.13 -5.54 -29.65
CA GLN A 133 -14.64 -6.04 -30.92
C GLN A 133 -16.16 -5.84 -31.05
N GLN A 134 -16.91 -5.97 -29.95
CA GLN A 134 -18.35 -5.69 -29.92
C GLN A 134 -18.63 -4.19 -30.03
N GLN A 135 -17.80 -3.34 -29.42
CA GLN A 135 -17.90 -1.89 -29.55
C GLN A 135 -17.55 -1.42 -30.96
N SER A 136 -16.51 -1.98 -31.60
CA SER A 136 -16.19 -1.65 -32.99
C SER A 136 -17.27 -2.14 -33.97
N ARG A 137 -17.94 -3.27 -33.66
CA ARG A 137 -19.10 -3.75 -34.43
C ARG A 137 -20.36 -2.92 -34.22
N LYS A 138 -20.56 -2.33 -33.03
CA LYS A 138 -21.72 -1.48 -32.70
C LYS A 138 -21.51 -0.01 -33.06
N GLY A 139 -20.27 0.46 -33.22
CA GLY A 139 -19.88 1.84 -33.53
C GLY A 139 -19.98 2.23 -35.00
N GLY A 140 -20.90 1.61 -35.74
CA GLY A 140 -21.16 1.88 -37.15
C GLY A 140 -22.14 3.02 -37.42
N VAL A 141 -22.33 4.00 -36.52
CA VAL A 141 -22.90 5.32 -36.85
C VAL A 141 -22.38 6.34 -35.81
N GLY A 142 -21.55 7.29 -36.28
CA GLY A 142 -21.36 8.62 -35.68
C GLY A 142 -20.79 8.70 -34.26
N GLU A 143 -19.47 8.67 -34.13
CA GLU A 143 -18.63 9.65 -33.39
C GLU A 143 -17.27 9.02 -33.10
N ALA A 144 -16.25 9.51 -33.81
CA ALA A 144 -14.86 9.27 -33.47
C ALA A 144 -14.50 10.04 -32.19
N LEU A 145 -14.90 9.51 -31.03
CA LEU A 145 -14.41 10.00 -29.74
C LEU A 145 -13.16 9.22 -29.34
N THR A 146 -12.04 9.84 -29.67
CA THR A 146 -10.77 9.83 -28.96
C THR A 146 -10.61 8.79 -27.85
N PHE A 147 -9.62 7.92 -28.08
CA PHE A 147 -9.01 7.04 -27.09
C PHE A 147 -8.41 7.89 -25.95
N HIS A 148 -9.22 8.23 -24.95
CA HIS A 148 -8.76 8.54 -23.61
C HIS A 148 -9.09 7.34 -22.72
N GLY A 149 -8.04 6.64 -22.30
CA GLY A 149 -8.10 5.47 -21.41
C GLY A 149 -8.54 5.82 -19.98
N LEU A 150 -9.69 6.47 -19.84
CA LEU A 150 -10.37 6.81 -18.59
C LEU A 150 -11.88 6.96 -18.90
N ARG A 151 -12.56 5.88 -19.30
CA ARG A 151 -14.03 5.86 -19.31
C ARG A 151 -14.52 5.06 -18.10
N SER A 152 -14.95 5.83 -17.10
CA SER A 152 -15.83 5.49 -15.98
C SER A 152 -16.12 4.00 -15.77
N TYR A 153 -15.45 3.38 -14.79
CA TYR A 153 -15.89 2.12 -14.19
C TYR A 153 -16.88 2.37 -13.05
N GLY A 154 -17.84 3.27 -13.28
CA GLY A 154 -18.94 3.56 -12.33
C GLY A 154 -20.03 2.50 -12.32
N ASP A 155 -20.21 1.75 -13.42
CA ASP A 155 -21.37 0.86 -13.59
C ASP A 155 -21.06 -0.63 -13.34
N ALA A 156 -19.82 -0.96 -12.96
CA ALA A 156 -19.46 -2.31 -12.51
C ALA A 156 -19.58 -2.48 -10.98
N PHE A 157 -20.30 -1.57 -10.31
CA PHE A 157 -20.86 -1.81 -8.98
C PHE A 157 -22.06 -2.77 -9.08
N VAL A 158 -21.82 -3.97 -9.64
CA VAL A 158 -22.73 -5.10 -9.45
C VAL A 158 -22.45 -5.62 -8.05
N GLU A 159 -23.27 -5.13 -7.13
CA GLU A 159 -23.59 -5.66 -5.80
C GLU A 159 -22.62 -6.74 -5.28
N HIS A 160 -21.67 -6.32 -4.44
CA HIS A 160 -21.19 -7.19 -3.39
C HIS A 160 -22.41 -7.60 -2.54
N PRO A 161 -22.65 -8.90 -2.24
CA PRO A 161 -23.82 -9.32 -1.49
C PRO A 161 -23.61 -9.02 -0.01
N LEU A 162 -23.67 -7.75 0.38
CA LEU A 162 -23.73 -7.32 1.79
C LEU A 162 -24.74 -6.18 2.04
N SER A 163 -25.54 -5.76 1.05
CA SER A 163 -26.54 -4.71 1.24
C SER A 163 -27.99 -5.22 1.19
N LYS A 164 -28.31 -6.23 2.01
CA LYS A 164 -29.68 -6.43 2.51
C LYS A 164 -29.60 -7.01 3.90
N GLN A 165 -29.64 -6.17 4.94
CA GLN A 165 -30.50 -6.32 6.12
C GLN A 165 -30.51 -4.98 6.86
N GLY A 166 -31.66 -4.31 6.88
CA GLY A 166 -31.95 -3.22 7.80
C GLY A 166 -33.16 -3.61 8.63
N SER A 167 -32.96 -3.88 9.92
CA SER A 167 -33.65 -3.25 11.06
C SER A 167 -33.75 -4.17 12.29
N SER A 168 -33.26 -3.61 13.40
CA SER A 168 -33.54 -3.90 14.81
C SER A 168 -33.44 -5.33 15.34
N THR A 169 -32.34 -5.61 16.04
CA THR A 169 -32.38 -6.13 17.42
C THR A 169 -31.04 -5.83 18.09
N THR A 170 -31.11 -5.33 19.32
CA THR A 170 -30.00 -5.19 20.25
C THR A 170 -29.28 -6.52 20.43
N GLU A 171 -28.05 -6.66 19.95
CA GLU A 171 -27.15 -7.72 20.40
C GLU A 171 -25.68 -7.33 20.15
N SER A 172 -24.89 -7.61 21.17
CA SER A 172 -23.49 -7.25 21.40
C SER A 172 -22.54 -7.56 20.24
N LEU A 173 -21.66 -6.60 19.93
CA LEU A 173 -20.46 -6.80 19.10
C LEU A 173 -19.59 -7.94 19.68
N PRO A 174 -19.14 -8.93 18.88
CA PRO A 174 -18.11 -9.83 19.34
C PRO A 174 -16.78 -9.08 19.34
N LEU A 175 -16.31 -8.74 20.55
CA LEU A 175 -14.91 -8.46 20.83
C LEU A 175 -14.06 -9.57 20.19
N PHE A 176 -13.14 -9.17 19.32
CA PHE A 176 -12.03 -10.02 18.87
C PHE A 176 -11.21 -10.41 20.11
N ARG A 177 -11.58 -11.53 20.72
CA ARG A 177 -10.92 -12.09 21.88
C ARG A 177 -9.64 -12.74 21.35
N HIS A 178 -8.50 -12.09 21.56
CA HIS A 178 -7.23 -12.80 21.58
C HIS A 178 -7.36 -13.97 22.57
N LYS A 179 -7.38 -15.21 22.07
CA LYS A 179 -7.04 -16.37 22.88
C LYS A 179 -5.55 -16.24 23.18
N ILE A 180 -5.22 -15.58 24.29
CA ILE A 180 -3.99 -15.85 25.02
C ILE A 180 -4.16 -17.27 25.55
N GLY A 181 -3.32 -18.20 25.09
CA GLY A 181 -3.25 -19.52 25.69
C GLY A 181 -2.76 -19.38 27.13
N ASN A 182 -3.64 -19.60 28.09
CA ASN A 182 -3.26 -19.82 29.48
C ASN A 182 -2.58 -21.19 29.56
N GLY A 183 -1.25 -21.21 29.43
CA GLY A 183 -0.44 -22.26 30.00
C GLY A 183 -0.55 -22.17 31.51
N ARG A 184 -1.15 -23.19 32.13
CA ARG A 184 -1.08 -23.41 33.58
C ARG A 184 0.38 -23.60 33.95
N LEU A 185 0.96 -22.63 34.64
CA LEU A 185 2.05 -22.90 35.56
C LEU A 185 1.42 -23.61 36.76
N GLY A 186 1.71 -24.90 36.90
CA GLY A 186 1.60 -25.58 38.18
C GLY A 186 2.65 -24.98 39.11
N LEU A 187 2.20 -24.43 40.23
CA LEU A 187 3.04 -24.24 41.39
C LEU A 187 2.96 -25.55 42.16
N ASP A 188 4.11 -26.20 42.29
CA ASP A 188 4.34 -27.28 43.21
C ASP A 188 4.23 -26.73 44.65
N GLU A 189 3.34 -27.35 45.44
CA GLU A 189 3.49 -27.52 46.89
C GLU A 189 3.64 -29.02 47.16
#